data_AF-A0A1Y4AFG4-F1
#
_entry.id   AF-A0A1Y4AFG4-F1
#
_cell.length_a   1.000
_cell.length_b   1.000
_cell.length_c   1.000
_cell.angle_alpha   90.00
_cell.angle_beta   90.00
_cell.angle_gamma   90.00
#
_symmetry.space_group_name_H-M   'P 1'
#
loop_
_entity.id
_entity.type
_entity.pdbx_description
1 polymer ?
#
loop_
_entity_poly.entity_id
_entity_poly.type
_entity_poly.pdbx_seq_one_letter_code
_entity_poly.pdbx_strand_id
1 'polypeptide(L)'
;MSSTPNITPAEALTALRAEIRQRTQLVRLITSLQEEIAYDRICGSWLSTENNLSASIRRICTRTYRMLIFDNTLCYRRLVQDTVITAERRTLLFGSRDDPRDMHPIELDPESDTLLLGCYGRFVAEERACRRAEQESISEECFTDHEPEA
;
A
#
# COMPACT_ATOMS: atom_id res chain seq x y z
N MET A 1 -44.72 -38.35 -12.06
CA MET A 1 -45.48 -37.08 -12.05
C MET A 1 -44.65 -36.09 -11.25
N SER A 2 -44.03 -35.12 -11.92
CA SER A 2 -43.17 -34.10 -11.31
C SER A 2 -44.09 -33.01 -10.74
N SER A 3 -44.30 -33.03 -9.43
CA SER A 3 -45.05 -32.00 -8.71
C SER A 3 -44.18 -30.75 -8.62
N THR A 4 -44.35 -29.81 -9.55
CA THR A 4 -43.75 -28.48 -9.43
C THR A 4 -44.29 -27.82 -8.17
N PRO A 5 -43.44 -27.40 -7.22
CA PRO A 5 -43.91 -26.77 -5.99
C PRO A 5 -44.65 -25.48 -6.36
N ASN A 6 -45.90 -25.37 -5.91
CA ASN A 6 -46.75 -24.21 -6.15
C ASN A 6 -46.35 -23.11 -5.16
N ILE A 7 -45.21 -22.47 -5.42
CA ILE A 7 -44.65 -21.41 -4.59
C ILE A 7 -45.58 -20.20 -4.66
N THR A 8 -46.06 -19.73 -3.52
CA THR A 8 -46.90 -18.53 -3.50
C THR A 8 -46.08 -17.29 -3.88
N PRO A 9 -46.69 -16.26 -4.50
CA PRO A 9 -45.95 -15.04 -4.84
C PRO A 9 -45.31 -14.35 -3.62
N ALA A 10 -45.89 -14.54 -2.42
CA ALA A 10 -45.32 -14.05 -1.17
C ALA A 10 -44.05 -14.80 -0.77
N GLU A 11 -44.01 -16.13 -0.90
CA GLU A 11 -42.82 -16.96 -0.62
C GLU A 11 -41.70 -16.71 -1.64
N ALA A 12 -42.04 -16.54 -2.91
CA ALA A 12 -41.07 -16.15 -3.93
C ALA A 12 -40.44 -14.77 -3.60
N LEU A 13 -41.25 -13.81 -3.15
CA LEU A 13 -40.76 -12.48 -2.77
C LEU A 13 -39.85 -12.51 -1.52
N THR A 14 -40.18 -13.33 -0.51
CA THR A 14 -39.34 -13.47 0.68
C THR A 14 -38.02 -14.14 0.36
N ALA A 15 -38.03 -15.20 -0.46
CA ALA A 15 -36.82 -15.86 -0.96
C ALA A 15 -35.94 -14.87 -1.75
N LEU A 16 -36.52 -14.07 -2.64
CA LEU A 16 -35.78 -13.03 -3.39
C LEU A 16 -35.18 -11.97 -2.46
N ARG A 17 -35.90 -11.52 -1.43
CA ARG A 17 -35.38 -10.55 -0.45
C ARG A 17 -34.22 -11.13 0.36
N ALA A 18 -34.31 -12.39 0.75
CA ALA A 18 -33.22 -13.08 1.45
C ALA A 18 -31.98 -13.18 0.56
N GLU A 19 -32.16 -13.55 -0.70
CA GLU A 19 -31.08 -13.63 -1.69
C GLU A 19 -30.44 -12.25 -1.94
N ILE A 20 -31.23 -11.19 -2.10
CA ILE A 20 -30.73 -9.81 -2.24
C ILE A 20 -29.90 -9.42 -1.02
N ARG A 21 -30.36 -9.73 0.19
CA ARG A 21 -29.62 -9.44 1.44
C ARG A 21 -28.29 -10.19 1.49
N GLN A 22 -28.30 -11.48 1.15
CA GLN A 22 -27.09 -12.31 1.12
C GLN A 22 -26.08 -11.77 0.08
N ARG A 23 -26.53 -11.47 -1.14
CA ARG A 23 -25.67 -10.87 -2.18
C ARG A 23 -25.12 -9.52 -1.76
N THR A 24 -25.93 -8.68 -1.12
CA THR A 24 -25.48 -7.37 -0.62
C THR A 24 -24.39 -7.54 0.44
N GLN A 25 -24.53 -8.50 1.34
CA GLN A 25 -23.51 -8.80 2.35
C GLN A 25 -22.21 -9.31 1.72
N LEU A 26 -22.31 -10.18 0.72
CA LEU A 26 -21.16 -10.70 -0.02
C LEU A 26 -20.41 -9.56 -0.72
N VAL A 27 -21.13 -8.69 -1.45
CA VAL A 27 -20.52 -7.52 -2.11
C VAL A 27 -19.78 -6.63 -1.10
N ARG A 28 -20.37 -6.35 0.07
CA ARG A 28 -19.71 -5.56 1.12
C ARG A 28 -18.42 -6.21 1.62
N LEU A 29 -18.42 -7.53 1.80
CA LEU A 29 -17.24 -8.28 2.22
C LEU A 29 -16.13 -8.15 1.16
N ILE A 30 -16.46 -8.38 -0.11
CA ILE A 30 -15.50 -8.25 -1.22
C ILE A 30 -14.92 -6.84 -1.28
N THR A 31 -15.76 -5.80 -1.19
CA THR A 31 -15.28 -4.41 -1.19
C THR A 31 -14.33 -4.14 -0.01
N SER A 32 -14.64 -4.64 1.19
CA SER A 32 -13.76 -4.50 2.35
C SER A 32 -12.42 -5.21 2.16
N LEU A 33 -12.42 -6.41 1.56
CA LEU A 33 -11.20 -7.16 1.26
C LEU A 33 -10.35 -6.47 0.18
N GLN A 34 -10.99 -5.91 -0.85
CA GLN A 34 -10.31 -5.13 -1.89
C GLN A 34 -9.64 -3.88 -1.30
N GLU A 35 -10.32 -3.19 -0.38
CA GLU A 35 -9.73 -2.06 0.36
C GLU A 35 -8.50 -2.51 1.17
N GLU A 36 -8.59 -3.64 1.89
CA GLU A 36 -7.44 -4.18 2.64
C GLU A 36 -6.26 -4.53 1.73
N ILE A 37 -6.50 -5.20 0.61
CA ILE A 37 -5.47 -5.54 -0.37
C ILE A 37 -4.83 -4.26 -0.94
N ALA A 38 -5.64 -3.23 -1.21
CA ALA A 38 -5.14 -1.96 -1.70
C ALA A 38 -4.21 -1.29 -0.68
N TYR A 39 -4.54 -1.33 0.61
CA TYR A 39 -3.68 -0.81 1.66
C TYR A 39 -2.43 -1.63 1.90
N ASP A 40 -2.49 -2.95 1.75
CA ASP A 40 -1.33 -3.81 1.92
C ASP A 40 -0.21 -3.49 0.92
N ARG A 41 -0.51 -2.80 -0.19
CA ARG A 41 0.49 -2.31 -1.16
C ARG A 41 1.49 -1.30 -0.57
N ILE A 42 1.20 -0.67 0.57
CA ILE A 42 2.18 0.19 1.25
C ILE A 42 3.26 -0.61 1.98
N CYS A 43 3.06 -1.92 2.19
CA CYS A 43 4.04 -2.74 2.88
C CYS A 43 5.28 -2.93 2.03
N GLY A 44 6.45 -2.85 2.67
CA GLY A 44 7.73 -3.00 2.00
C GLY A 44 8.75 -1.96 2.45
N SER A 45 9.82 -1.88 1.67
CA SER A 45 10.89 -0.90 1.86
C SER A 45 10.75 0.23 0.84
N TRP A 46 10.95 1.44 1.34
CA TRP A 46 10.77 2.68 0.59
C TRP A 46 11.99 3.58 0.77
N LEU A 47 12.45 4.19 -0.32
CA LEU A 47 13.57 5.12 -0.34
C LEU A 47 13.08 6.52 -0.70
N SER A 48 13.49 7.52 0.08
CA SER A 48 13.11 8.90 -0.22
C SER A 48 13.76 9.36 -1.52
N THR A 49 13.02 10.18 -2.27
CA THR A 49 13.50 10.83 -3.49
C THR A 49 14.02 12.25 -3.23
N GLU A 50 13.83 12.77 -2.03
CA GLU A 50 14.05 14.19 -1.69
C GLU A 50 15.12 14.37 -0.60
N ASN A 51 15.44 13.31 0.15
CA ASN A 51 16.35 13.34 1.28
C ASN A 51 16.97 11.96 1.52
N ASN A 52 17.90 11.86 2.47
CA ASN A 52 18.56 10.59 2.82
C ASN A 52 17.72 9.72 3.77
N LEU A 53 16.39 9.79 3.69
CA LEU A 53 15.52 8.95 4.50
C LEU A 53 15.14 7.66 3.78
N SER A 54 14.80 6.66 4.59
CA SER A 54 14.17 5.44 4.11
C SER A 54 13.09 5.02 5.09
N ALA A 55 12.04 4.39 4.57
CA ALA A 55 10.93 3.89 5.37
C ALA A 55 10.80 2.37 5.21
N SER A 56 10.44 1.69 6.29
CA SER A 56 10.02 0.29 6.25
C SER A 56 8.64 0.18 6.87
N ILE A 57 7.71 -0.39 6.11
CA ILE A 57 6.31 -0.53 6.54
C ILE A 57 5.95 -2.01 6.51
N ARG A 58 5.34 -2.48 7.61
CA ARG A 58 4.83 -3.85 7.73
C ARG A 58 3.45 -3.88 8.36
N ARG A 59 2.61 -4.81 7.92
CA ARG A 59 1.33 -5.10 8.57
C ARG A 59 1.56 -5.70 9.96
N ILE A 60 0.81 -5.22 10.94
CA ILE A 60 0.82 -5.79 12.31
C ILE A 60 -0.53 -6.40 12.69
N CYS A 61 -1.64 -5.80 12.26
CA CYS A 61 -3.00 -6.30 12.45
C CYS A 61 -3.87 -5.94 11.24
N THR A 62 -5.15 -6.28 11.28
CA THR A 62 -6.12 -5.83 10.28
C THR A 62 -6.23 -4.31 10.28
N ARG A 63 -5.99 -3.68 9.11
CA ARG A 63 -6.01 -2.23 8.91
C ARG A 63 -5.04 -1.45 9.81
N THR A 64 -4.01 -2.11 10.32
CA THR A 64 -2.98 -1.49 11.17
C THR A 64 -1.60 -1.93 10.74
N TYR A 65 -0.71 -0.95 10.53
CA TYR A 65 0.66 -1.15 10.07
C TYR A 65 1.64 -0.45 11.01
N ARG A 66 2.88 -0.90 11.01
CA ARG A 66 3.98 -0.22 11.72
C ARG A 66 4.95 0.33 10.69
N MET A 67 5.32 1.59 10.84
CA MET A 67 6.27 2.29 10.00
C MET A 67 7.50 2.68 10.81
N LEU A 68 8.67 2.39 10.26
CA LEU A 68 9.95 2.83 10.77
C LEU A 68 10.58 3.77 9.75
N ILE A 69 10.93 4.98 10.17
CA ILE A 69 11.69 5.95 9.36
C ILE A 69 13.13 5.94 9.82
N PHE A 70 14.05 5.83 8.87
CA PHE A 70 15.48 5.84 9.12
C PHE A 70 16.16 6.97 8.35
N ASP A 71 17.18 7.55 8.98
CA ASP A 71 18.11 8.48 8.37
C ASP A 71 19.41 7.74 7.98
N ASN A 72 19.76 7.87 6.71
CA ASN A 72 20.90 7.22 6.04
C ASN A 72 22.01 8.23 5.70
N THR A 73 22.01 9.44 6.30
CA THR A 73 23.07 10.44 6.06
C THR A 73 24.44 9.95 6.56
N LEU A 74 24.45 9.05 7.55
CA LEU A 74 25.66 8.43 8.09
C LEU A 74 25.83 7.01 7.54
N CYS A 75 27.03 6.43 7.71
CA CYS A 75 27.33 5.06 7.28
C CYS A 75 26.52 3.97 8.03
N TYR A 76 25.70 4.34 9.00
CA TYR A 76 24.81 3.45 9.73
C TYR A 76 23.38 4.00 9.69
N ARG A 77 22.41 3.08 9.81
CA ARG A 77 20.99 3.38 9.72
C ARG A 77 20.47 3.86 11.08
N ARG A 78 20.13 5.15 11.20
CA ARG A 78 19.62 5.74 12.45
C ARG A 78 18.10 5.78 12.44
N LEU A 79 17.45 5.15 13.43
CA LEU A 79 15.99 5.24 13.59
C LEU A 79 15.57 6.67 13.98
N VAL A 80 14.72 7.29 13.18
CA VAL A 80 14.17 8.63 13.39
C VAL A 80 12.78 8.57 13.99
N GLN A 81 11.91 7.69 13.47
CA GLN A 81 10.56 7.51 13.98
C GLN A 81 10.13 6.06 13.92
N ASP A 82 9.39 5.65 14.95
CA ASP A 82 8.66 4.40 15.02
C ASP A 82 7.19 4.73 15.32
N THR A 83 6.30 4.45 14.38
CA THR A 83 4.91 4.88 14.46
C THR A 83 3.94 3.83 13.92
N VAL A 84 2.68 3.95 14.32
CA VAL A 84 1.58 3.10 13.87
C VAL A 84 0.78 3.85 12.82
N ILE A 85 0.51 3.17 11.71
CA ILE A 85 -0.41 3.62 10.67
C ILE A 85 -1.74 2.93 10.88
N THR A 86 -2.83 3.70 10.83
CA THR A 86 -4.20 3.19 10.87
C THR A 86 -4.92 3.47 9.57
N ALA A 87 -5.56 2.45 9.00
CA ALA A 87 -6.45 2.60 7.85
C ALA A 87 -7.87 2.96 8.31
N GLU A 88 -8.26 4.21 8.08
CA GLU A 88 -9.60 4.72 8.39
C GLU A 88 -10.37 5.01 7.10
N ARG A 89 -11.43 4.22 6.86
CA ARG A 89 -12.25 4.26 5.63
C ARG A 89 -11.40 4.11 4.35
N ARG A 90 -11.01 5.24 3.75
CA ARG A 90 -10.32 5.39 2.46
C ARG A 90 -8.97 6.11 2.59
N THR A 91 -8.46 6.26 3.81
CA THR A 91 -7.26 7.05 4.09
C THR A 91 -6.38 6.29 5.08
N LEU A 92 -5.08 6.33 4.82
CA LEU A 92 -4.05 5.87 5.74
C LEU A 92 -3.51 7.07 6.49
N LEU A 93 -3.42 6.97 7.81
CA LEU A 93 -2.99 8.06 8.68
C LEU A 93 -1.93 7.55 9.66
N PHE A 94 -0.95 8.40 10.00
CA PHE A 94 0.00 8.16 11.10
C PHE A 94 0.20 9.42 11.94
N GLY A 95 0.62 9.23 13.20
CA GLY A 95 0.85 10.31 14.17
C GLY A 95 0.14 10.07 15.49
N SER A 96 0.03 11.11 16.34
CA SER A 96 -0.70 11.01 17.60
C SER A 96 -2.22 11.03 17.42
N ARG A 97 -2.94 10.00 17.88
CA ARG A 97 -4.41 10.01 17.89
C ARG A 97 -5.00 11.05 18.84
N ASP A 98 -4.21 11.52 19.81
CA ASP A 98 -4.64 12.49 20.81
C ASP A 98 -4.61 13.93 20.29
N ASP A 99 -3.86 14.21 19.22
CA ASP A 99 -3.80 15.51 18.56
C ASP A 99 -4.14 15.39 17.06
N PRO A 100 -5.34 15.80 16.63
CA PRO A 100 -5.74 15.79 15.22
C PRO A 100 -4.81 16.59 14.30
N ARG A 101 -4.03 17.55 14.83
CA ARG A 101 -3.07 18.34 14.03
C ARG A 101 -1.79 17.57 13.71
N ASP A 102 -1.51 16.51 14.46
CA ASP A 102 -0.37 15.62 14.24
C ASP A 102 -0.75 14.38 13.40
N MET A 103 -1.96 14.35 12.84
CA MET A 103 -2.37 13.30 11.91
C MET A 103 -1.89 13.61 10.49
N HIS A 104 -1.02 12.75 9.98
CA HIS A 104 -0.42 12.89 8.66
C HIS A 104 -0.98 11.82 7.70
N PRO A 105 -1.48 12.22 6.52
CA PRO A 105 -1.95 11.28 5.52
C PRO A 105 -0.80 10.55 4.83
N ILE A 106 -1.11 9.31 4.43
CA ILE A 106 -0.27 8.49 3.55
C ILE A 106 -1.04 8.27 2.27
N GLU A 107 -0.41 8.62 1.15
CA GLU A 107 -0.97 8.46 -0.19
C GLU A 107 -0.04 7.58 -1.01
N LEU A 108 -0.59 6.53 -1.60
CA LEU A 108 0.12 5.67 -2.55
C LEU A 108 -0.38 6.00 -3.95
N ASP A 109 0.55 6.42 -4.83
CA ASP A 109 0.31 6.49 -6.26
C ASP A 109 0.62 5.10 -6.88
N PRO A 110 -0.41 4.34 -7.32
CA PRO A 110 -0.23 2.99 -7.83
C PRO A 110 0.44 2.96 -9.21
N GLU A 111 0.43 4.06 -9.97
CA GLU A 111 1.02 4.13 -11.31
C GLU A 111 2.53 4.38 -11.23
N SER A 112 2.94 5.29 -10.34
CA SER A 112 4.35 5.64 -10.17
C SER A 112 5.05 4.84 -9.07
N ASP A 113 4.32 3.99 -8.35
CA ASP A 113 4.78 3.22 -7.18
C ASP A 113 5.51 4.13 -6.19
N THR A 114 4.87 5.27 -5.91
CA THR A 114 5.40 6.34 -5.06
C THR A 114 4.50 6.53 -3.87
N LEU A 115 5.11 6.60 -2.70
CA LEU A 115 4.45 6.79 -1.42
C LEU A 115 4.75 8.20 -0.90
N LEU A 116 3.70 8.98 -0.65
CA LEU A 116 3.80 10.27 0.02
C LEU A 116 3.55 10.06 1.51
N LEU A 117 4.57 10.34 2.33
CA LEU A 117 4.56 10.12 3.77
C LEU A 117 4.49 11.46 4.51
N GLY A 118 3.32 12.12 4.50
CA GLY A 118 3.08 13.34 5.27
C GLY A 118 4.23 14.36 5.19
N CYS A 119 4.77 14.71 6.35
CA CYS A 119 5.89 15.65 6.48
C CYS A 119 7.27 15.12 6.01
N TYR A 120 7.42 13.82 5.74
CA TYR A 120 8.67 13.23 5.27
C TYR A 120 8.90 13.32 3.76
N GLY A 121 7.85 13.62 3.00
CA GLY A 121 7.92 13.80 1.55
C GLY A 121 7.68 12.52 0.75
N ARG A 122 8.29 12.45 -0.44
CA ARG A 122 8.04 11.39 -1.43
C ARG A 122 9.07 10.26 -1.37
N PHE A 123 8.57 9.03 -1.39
CA PHE A 123 9.35 7.81 -1.38
C PHE A 123 9.00 6.91 -2.56
N VAL A 124 9.98 6.16 -3.07
CA VAL A 124 9.79 5.12 -4.10
C VAL A 124 10.11 3.75 -3.53
N ALA A 125 9.49 2.70 -4.06
CA ALA A 125 9.81 1.35 -3.64
C ALA A 125 11.29 1.03 -3.86
N GLU A 126 11.94 0.42 -2.87
CA GLU A 126 13.37 0.07 -2.92
C GLU A 126 13.68 -0.80 -4.14
N GLU A 127 12.81 -1.77 -4.46
CA GLU A 127 12.97 -2.64 -5.64
C GLU A 127 13.04 -1.83 -6.95
N ARG A 128 12.25 -0.76 -7.07
CA ARG A 128 12.26 0.11 -8.25
C ARG A 128 13.54 0.94 -8.32
N ALA A 129 14.04 1.41 -7.18
CA ALA A 129 15.30 2.13 -7.11
C ALA A 129 16.49 1.23 -7.50
N CYS A 130 16.54 -0.01 -7.00
CA CYS A 130 17.56 -0.98 -7.36
C CYS A 130 17.57 -1.28 -8.86
N ARG A 131 16.39 -1.57 -9.45
CA ARG A 131 16.30 -1.83 -10.90
C ARG A 131 16.81 -0.66 -11.75
N ARG A 132 16.55 0.59 -11.35
CA ARG A 132 17.09 1.77 -12.05
C ARG A 132 18.61 1.82 -11.97
N ALA A 133 19.16 1.64 -10.77
CA ALA A 133 20.61 1.63 -10.56
C ALA A 133 21.30 0.52 -11.38
N GLU A 134 20.70 -0.67 -11.43
CA GLU A 134 21.19 -1.78 -12.28
C GLU A 134 21.14 -1.43 -13.77
N GLN A 135 20.08 -0.75 -14.23
CA GLN A 135 19.96 -0.32 -15.63
C GLN A 135 20.99 0.76 -16.00
N GLU A 136 21.24 1.68 -15.08
CA GLU A 136 22.27 2.71 -15.23
C GLU A 136 23.68 2.08 -15.25
N SER A 137 23.99 1.13 -14.37
CA SER A 137 25.29 0.44 -14.36
C SER A 137 25.54 -0.38 -15.64
N ILE A 138 24.51 -1.07 -16.15
CA ILE A 138 24.62 -1.81 -17.43
C ILE A 138 24.86 -0.86 -18.61
N SER A 139 24.28 0.35 -18.57
CA SER A 139 24.49 1.35 -19.62
C SER A 139 25.89 1.97 -19.61
N GLU A 140 26.51 2.10 -18.43
CA GLU A 140 27.89 2.59 -18.28
C GLU A 140 28.93 1.55 -18.73
N GLU A 141 28.71 0.27 -18.45
CA GLU A 141 29.61 -0.82 -18.87
C GLU A 141 29.64 -1.04 -20.41
N CYS A 142 28.62 -0.56 -21.14
CA CYS A 142 28.56 -0.70 -22.60
C CYS A 142 29.42 0.33 -23.38
N PHE A 143 30.05 1.29 -22.68
CA PHE A 143 30.85 2.37 -23.30
C PHE A 143 32.38 2.22 -23.15
N THR A 144 32.89 1.09 -22.65
CA THR A 144 34.35 0.88 -22.44
C THR A 144 35.02 -0.13 -23.36
N ASP A 145 34.48 -0.39 -24.55
CA ASP A 145 35.18 -1.17 -25.59
C ASP A 145 35.50 -0.30 -26.82
N HIS A 146 36.53 0.54 -26.70
CA HIS A 146 37.32 1.01 -27.83
C HIS A 146 38.80 1.03 -27.45
N GLU A 147 39.51 -0.04 -27.83
CA GLU A 147 40.97 0.02 -28.01
C GLU A 147 41.30 1.12 -29.04
N PRO A 148 42.28 1.99 -28.77
CA PRO A 148 43.02 2.62 -29.84
C PRO A 148 44.22 1.75 -30.21
N GLU A 149 44.26 1.33 -31.47
CA GLU A 149 45.40 0.74 -32.17
C GLU A 149 46.69 1.52 -31.90
N ALA A 150 47.81 0.81 -31.70
CA ALA A 150 49.17 1.32 -31.73
C ALA A 150 49.99 0.60 -32.79
#